data_AF-A0A2H6GKX1-F1
#
_entry.id   AF-A0A2H6GKX1-F1
#
_cell.length_a   1.000
_cell.length_b   1.000
_cell.length_c   1.000
_cell.angle_alpha   90.00
_cell.angle_beta   90.00
_cell.angle_gamma   90.00
#
_symmetry.space_group_name_H-M   'P 1'
#
loop_
_entity.id
_entity.type
_entity.pdbx_description
1 polymer ?
#
loop_
_entity_poly.entity_id
_entity_poly.type
_entity_poly.pdbx_seq_one_letter_code
_entity_poly.pdbx_strand_id
1 'polypeptide(L)'
;MFEEMTDKALRLKELDLLIVKAISTFDTKSFAKYVVEFNDAKKSIRSYALEHPLLNIQGIEDPKACFIIQKVMSGEPFAVEKAMSDSEITEFLKGELDDNDIENLASDLFYSWFSHYEYIQGIYEIGALTISCSKIPENLSKFVNEARDCYAFQQFNAVFSLCRTILEISIKDVATTRKILPADNRDISYLTSRSPELYDLINQLCDRYTIFKTLRGQLHEIRRKTNSLIHGSRSVKKQEASEMLKKTLLAVHRLYELESKRQGTT
;
A
#
# COMPACT_ATOMS: atom_id res chain seq x y z
N MET A 1 -23.79 18.01 -7.81
CA MET A 1 -22.45 17.48 -7.48
C MET A 1 -21.51 17.61 -8.68
N PHE A 2 -21.69 16.87 -9.79
CA PHE A 2 -20.88 17.10 -11.00
C PHE A 2 -21.03 18.52 -11.56
N GLU A 3 -22.23 19.10 -11.46
CA GLU A 3 -22.49 20.51 -11.79
C GLU A 3 -21.61 21.46 -10.96
N GLU A 4 -21.60 21.31 -9.63
CA GLU A 4 -20.74 22.11 -8.74
C GLU A 4 -19.24 21.93 -9.03
N MET A 5 -18.79 20.71 -9.31
CA MET A 5 -17.40 20.47 -9.73
C MET A 5 -17.09 21.11 -11.08
N THR A 6 -18.04 21.08 -12.01
CA THR A 6 -17.93 21.71 -13.33
C THR A 6 -17.79 23.21 -13.16
N ASP A 7 -18.65 23.83 -12.36
CA ASP A 7 -18.62 25.26 -12.06
C ASP A 7 -17.29 25.66 -11.40
N LYS A 8 -16.84 24.92 -10.39
CA LYS A 8 -15.54 25.16 -9.73
C LYS A 8 -14.37 25.01 -10.68
N ALA A 9 -14.39 24.01 -11.56
CA ALA A 9 -13.35 23.79 -12.56
C ALA A 9 -13.30 24.91 -13.61
N LEU A 10 -14.45 25.34 -14.11
CA LEU A 10 -14.53 26.46 -15.04
C LEU A 10 -14.11 27.77 -14.36
N ARG A 11 -14.49 27.94 -13.08
CA ARG A 11 -14.09 29.10 -12.28
C ARG A 11 -12.58 29.14 -12.01
N LEU A 12 -11.94 28.00 -11.73
CA LEU A 12 -10.48 27.92 -11.61
C LEU A 12 -9.77 28.41 -12.86
N LYS A 13 -10.28 28.03 -14.04
CA LYS A 13 -9.72 28.48 -15.31
C LYS A 13 -9.84 30.00 -15.48
N GLU A 14 -10.95 30.58 -15.06
CA GLU A 14 -11.15 32.03 -15.09
C GLU A 14 -10.22 32.73 -14.09
N LEU A 15 -10.12 32.21 -12.86
CA LEU A 15 -9.26 32.74 -11.81
C LEU A 15 -7.78 32.70 -12.21
N ASP A 16 -7.32 31.64 -12.89
CA ASP A 16 -5.95 31.55 -13.44
C ASP A 16 -5.62 32.77 -14.31
N LEU A 17 -6.55 33.20 -15.18
CA LEU A 17 -6.38 34.38 -16.03
C LEU A 17 -6.51 35.69 -15.25
N LEU A 18 -7.45 35.77 -14.31
CA LEU A 18 -7.69 36.97 -13.51
C LEU A 18 -6.51 37.29 -12.58
N ILE A 19 -5.88 36.28 -11.99
CA ILE A 19 -4.70 36.46 -11.15
C ILE A 19 -3.53 36.97 -11.98
N VAL A 20 -3.26 36.35 -13.14
CA VAL A 20 -2.20 36.82 -14.06
C VAL A 20 -2.44 38.28 -14.48
N LYS A 21 -3.70 38.65 -14.74
CA LYS A 21 -4.07 40.04 -15.05
C LYS A 21 -3.85 40.98 -13.86
N ALA A 22 -4.23 40.58 -12.65
CA ALA A 22 -4.04 41.41 -11.45
C ALA A 22 -2.55 41.65 -11.15
N ILE A 23 -1.70 40.65 -11.38
CA ILE A 23 -0.23 40.77 -11.30
C ILE A 23 0.27 41.82 -12.30
N SER A 24 -0.15 41.74 -13.57
CA SER A 24 0.33 42.65 -14.61
C SER A 24 -0.12 44.10 -14.42
N THR A 25 -1.23 44.34 -13.71
CA THR A 25 -1.74 45.68 -13.39
C THR A 25 -1.41 46.16 -11.97
N PHE A 26 -0.63 45.40 -11.19
CA PHE A 26 -0.33 45.70 -9.78
C PHE A 26 -1.59 45.90 -8.91
N ASP A 27 -2.69 45.22 -9.21
CA ASP A 27 -3.93 45.28 -8.42
C ASP A 27 -3.87 44.26 -7.27
N THR A 28 -3.24 44.69 -6.17
CA THR A 28 -3.01 43.85 -4.97
C THR A 28 -4.29 43.36 -4.31
N LYS A 29 -5.37 44.15 -4.35
CA LYS A 29 -6.65 43.81 -3.71
C LYS A 29 -7.35 42.70 -4.47
N SER A 30 -7.45 42.83 -5.80
CA SER A 30 -8.04 41.78 -6.64
C SER A 30 -7.17 40.53 -6.65
N PHE A 31 -5.84 40.69 -6.67
CA PHE A 31 -4.90 39.59 -6.57
C PHE A 31 -5.14 38.74 -5.33
N ALA A 32 -5.13 39.34 -4.13
CA ALA A 32 -5.34 38.60 -2.88
C ALA A 32 -6.69 37.86 -2.86
N LYS A 33 -7.76 38.53 -3.32
CA LYS A 33 -9.08 37.92 -3.43
C LYS A 33 -9.07 36.69 -4.35
N TYR A 34 -8.53 36.82 -5.55
CA TYR A 34 -8.56 35.74 -6.55
C TYR A 34 -7.66 34.57 -6.16
N VAL A 35 -6.53 34.83 -5.50
CA VAL A 35 -5.65 33.78 -4.99
C VAL A 35 -6.35 32.93 -3.93
N VAL A 36 -7.07 33.55 -2.98
CA VAL A 36 -7.89 32.81 -1.99
C VAL A 36 -8.96 31.99 -2.69
N GLU A 37 -9.73 32.60 -3.58
CA GLU A 37 -10.81 31.92 -4.31
C GLU A 37 -10.29 30.75 -5.18
N PHE A 38 -9.11 30.92 -5.78
CA PHE A 38 -8.46 29.88 -6.56
C PHE A 38 -8.05 28.71 -5.67
N ASN A 39 -7.44 29.01 -4.52
CA ASN A 39 -7.03 27.99 -3.57
C ASN A 39 -8.25 27.19 -3.05
N ASP A 40 -9.32 27.88 -2.66
CA ASP A 40 -10.54 27.26 -2.14
C ASP A 40 -11.21 26.36 -3.18
N ALA A 41 -11.31 26.81 -4.43
CA ALA A 41 -11.88 26.02 -5.51
C ALA A 41 -11.03 24.75 -5.79
N LYS A 42 -9.70 24.89 -5.76
CA LYS A 42 -8.76 23.77 -5.94
C LYS A 42 -8.84 22.78 -4.78
N LYS A 43 -8.83 23.25 -3.53
CA LYS A 43 -9.04 22.44 -2.32
C LYS A 43 -10.34 21.67 -2.39
N SER A 44 -11.44 22.32 -2.79
CA SER A 44 -12.74 21.68 -2.86
C SER A 44 -12.79 20.56 -3.91
N ILE A 45 -12.20 20.79 -5.09
CA ILE A 45 -12.11 19.74 -6.11
C ILE A 45 -11.27 18.56 -5.58
N ARG A 46 -10.10 18.81 -4.97
CA ARG A 46 -9.22 17.76 -4.43
C ARG A 46 -9.86 16.98 -3.28
N SER A 47 -10.56 17.66 -2.38
CA SER A 47 -11.21 17.04 -1.22
C SER A 47 -12.25 16.01 -1.66
N TYR A 48 -12.97 16.28 -2.75
CA TYR A 48 -13.91 15.33 -3.33
C TYR A 48 -13.25 14.01 -3.77
N ALA A 49 -12.01 14.06 -4.26
CA ALA A 49 -11.26 12.86 -4.65
C ALA A 49 -10.80 12.01 -3.45
N LEU A 50 -10.80 12.55 -2.23
CA LEU A 50 -10.49 11.77 -1.02
C LEU A 50 -11.56 10.71 -0.76
N GLU A 51 -12.82 11.04 -0.98
CA GLU A 51 -13.95 10.11 -0.86
C GLU A 51 -14.14 9.24 -2.12
N HIS A 52 -13.61 9.68 -3.25
CA HIS A 52 -13.80 9.06 -4.57
C HIS A 52 -12.45 8.76 -5.22
N PRO A 53 -11.69 7.75 -4.71
CA PRO A 53 -10.34 7.45 -5.21
C PRO A 53 -10.31 7.02 -6.67
N LEU A 54 -11.46 6.61 -7.23
CA LEU A 54 -11.66 6.39 -8.66
C LEU A 54 -12.80 7.29 -9.14
N LEU A 55 -12.45 8.37 -9.84
CA LEU A 55 -13.41 9.31 -10.38
C LEU A 55 -13.70 9.03 -11.86
N ASN A 56 -14.91 8.58 -12.17
CA ASN A 56 -15.40 8.53 -13.55
C ASN A 56 -16.02 9.87 -13.96
N ILE A 57 -15.28 10.68 -14.70
CA ILE A 57 -15.72 12.00 -15.19
C ILE A 57 -16.57 11.95 -16.46
N GLN A 58 -16.99 10.77 -16.94
CA GLN A 58 -17.87 10.66 -18.13
C GLN A 58 -19.19 11.44 -17.99
N GLY A 59 -19.65 11.69 -16.76
CA GLY A 59 -20.84 12.49 -16.49
C GLY A 59 -20.65 14.01 -16.59
N ILE A 60 -19.44 14.48 -16.91
CA ILE A 60 -19.13 15.91 -17.09
C ILE A 60 -19.11 16.20 -18.59
N GLU A 61 -20.11 16.94 -19.06
CA GLU A 61 -20.28 17.24 -20.48
C GLU A 61 -19.25 18.26 -21.02
N ASP A 62 -18.81 19.21 -20.18
CA ASP A 62 -17.84 20.23 -20.61
C ASP A 62 -16.41 19.65 -20.64
N PRO A 63 -15.78 19.52 -21.82
CA PRO A 63 -14.44 18.95 -21.94
C PRO A 63 -13.36 19.82 -21.29
N LYS A 64 -13.58 21.13 -21.15
CA LYS A 64 -12.67 22.04 -20.44
C LYS A 64 -12.73 21.77 -18.95
N ALA A 65 -13.92 21.57 -18.38
CA ALA A 65 -14.06 21.22 -16.97
C ALA A 65 -13.38 19.89 -16.67
N CYS A 66 -13.59 18.86 -17.52
CA CYS A 66 -12.87 17.59 -17.45
C CYS A 66 -11.35 17.77 -17.42
N PHE A 67 -10.81 18.55 -18.36
CA PHE A 67 -9.37 18.82 -18.43
C PHE A 67 -8.85 19.50 -17.15
N ILE A 68 -9.57 20.50 -16.64
CA ILE A 68 -9.16 21.22 -15.42
C ILE A 68 -9.22 20.31 -14.19
N ILE A 69 -10.24 19.47 -14.06
CA ILE A 69 -10.34 18.49 -12.96
C ILE A 69 -9.18 17.50 -13.03
N GLN A 70 -8.89 16.93 -14.22
CA GLN A 70 -7.75 16.04 -14.41
C GLN A 70 -6.43 16.72 -14.03
N LYS A 71 -6.26 17.97 -14.44
CA LYS A 71 -5.09 18.80 -14.12
C LYS A 71 -4.91 19.00 -12.62
N VAL A 72 -5.99 19.29 -11.90
CA VAL A 72 -5.99 19.42 -10.43
C VAL A 72 -5.62 18.09 -9.77
N MET A 73 -6.17 16.96 -10.24
CA MET A 73 -5.92 15.63 -9.67
C MET A 73 -4.50 15.13 -9.93
N SER A 74 -3.93 15.41 -11.09
CA SER A 74 -2.56 15.04 -11.44
C SER A 74 -1.50 15.92 -10.78
N GLY A 75 -1.91 17.04 -10.17
CA GLY A 75 -1.01 18.04 -9.60
C GLY A 75 -0.26 18.85 -10.66
N GLU A 76 -0.73 18.86 -11.90
CA GLU A 76 -0.09 19.64 -12.96
C GLU A 76 -0.33 21.15 -12.73
N PRO A 77 0.73 21.99 -12.78
CA PRO A 77 0.61 23.40 -12.39
C PRO A 77 -0.15 24.26 -13.40
N PHE A 78 -0.96 25.19 -12.89
CA PHE A 78 -1.65 26.24 -13.63
C PHE A 78 -0.69 27.34 -14.10
N ALA A 79 -1.17 28.24 -14.98
CA ALA A 79 -0.32 29.30 -15.49
C ALA A 79 0.16 30.23 -14.38
N VAL A 80 -0.73 30.56 -13.44
CA VAL A 80 -0.43 31.34 -12.25
C VAL A 80 0.65 30.68 -11.38
N GLU A 81 0.57 29.38 -11.16
CA GLU A 81 1.56 28.64 -10.35
C GLU A 81 2.94 28.64 -11.03
N LYS A 82 2.97 28.50 -12.35
CA LYS A 82 4.22 28.62 -13.13
C LYS A 82 4.78 30.03 -13.10
N ALA A 83 3.93 31.05 -13.17
CA ALA A 83 4.34 32.45 -13.15
C ALA A 83 4.88 32.88 -11.77
N MET A 84 4.50 32.16 -10.72
CA MET A 84 4.81 32.49 -9.33
C MET A 84 5.76 31.50 -8.67
N SER A 85 6.46 30.65 -9.42
CA SER A 85 7.23 29.49 -8.89
C SER A 85 8.31 29.84 -7.85
N ASP A 86 8.79 31.09 -7.84
CA ASP A 86 9.87 31.55 -6.95
C ASP A 86 9.36 32.38 -5.76
N SER A 87 8.05 32.31 -5.45
CA SER A 87 7.41 33.11 -4.41
C SER A 87 6.91 32.26 -3.25
N GLU A 88 6.83 32.83 -2.05
CA GLU A 88 6.19 32.16 -0.89
C GLU A 88 4.71 31.84 -1.15
N ILE A 89 4.08 32.52 -2.11
CA ILE A 89 2.69 32.33 -2.51
C ILE A 89 2.50 31.01 -3.29
N THR A 90 3.56 30.42 -3.86
CA THR A 90 3.45 29.15 -4.59
C THR A 90 2.86 28.05 -3.73
N GLU A 91 3.28 27.96 -2.46
CA GLU A 91 2.78 26.94 -1.53
C GLU A 91 1.29 27.10 -1.28
N PHE A 92 0.83 28.34 -1.11
CA PHE A 92 -0.59 28.64 -0.97
C PHE A 92 -1.42 28.29 -2.22
N LEU A 93 -0.87 28.46 -3.43
CA LEU A 93 -1.59 28.13 -4.68
C LEU A 93 -1.70 26.62 -4.96
N LYS A 94 -0.94 25.79 -4.26
CA LYS A 94 -0.98 24.33 -4.47
C LYS A 94 -2.31 23.70 -4.07
N GLY A 95 -3.18 24.38 -3.32
CA GLY A 95 -4.39 23.72 -2.81
C GLY A 95 -4.05 22.64 -1.79
N GLU A 96 -3.09 22.93 -0.90
CA GLU A 96 -2.73 22.05 0.22
C GLU A 96 -3.70 22.28 1.38
N LEU A 97 -4.09 21.19 2.03
CA LEU A 97 -4.97 21.22 3.20
C LEU A 97 -4.21 21.85 4.38
N ASP A 98 -4.87 22.74 5.11
CA ASP A 98 -4.31 23.25 6.37
C ASP A 98 -4.64 22.33 7.55
N ASP A 99 -4.10 22.62 8.73
CA ASP A 99 -4.28 21.78 9.92
C ASP A 99 -5.76 21.58 10.29
N ASN A 100 -6.61 22.60 10.09
CA ASN A 100 -8.03 22.50 10.39
C ASN A 100 -8.74 21.64 9.33
N ASP A 101 -8.40 21.80 8.05
CA ASP A 101 -8.89 20.94 6.98
C ASP A 101 -8.55 19.47 7.27
N ILE A 102 -7.30 19.20 7.67
CA ILE A 102 -6.80 17.86 7.99
C ILE A 102 -7.53 17.29 9.20
N GLU A 103 -7.71 18.04 10.27
CA GLU A 103 -8.41 17.57 11.48
C GLU A 103 -9.86 17.20 11.18
N ASN A 104 -10.57 18.05 10.43
CA ASN A 104 -11.95 17.78 10.02
C ASN A 104 -12.04 16.54 9.12
N LEU A 105 -11.16 16.45 8.11
CA LEU A 105 -11.12 15.28 7.21
C LEU A 105 -10.70 14.01 7.95
N ALA A 106 -9.81 14.08 8.93
CA ALA A 106 -9.42 12.93 9.74
C ALA A 106 -10.59 12.41 10.57
N SER A 107 -11.40 13.30 11.16
CA SER A 107 -12.65 12.93 11.84
C SER A 107 -13.59 12.17 10.92
N ASP A 108 -13.84 12.71 9.74
CA ASP A 108 -14.87 12.18 8.83
C ASP A 108 -14.41 10.96 8.03
N LEU A 109 -13.14 10.93 7.61
CA LEU A 109 -12.61 9.91 6.71
C LEU A 109 -11.81 8.81 7.42
N PHE A 110 -11.20 9.06 8.57
CA PHE A 110 -10.36 8.08 9.25
C PHE A 110 -11.00 7.60 10.54
N TYR A 111 -11.31 8.52 11.47
CA TYR A 111 -11.87 8.17 12.78
C TYR A 111 -13.30 7.66 12.71
N SER A 112 -14.02 7.90 11.61
CA SER A 112 -15.37 7.37 11.38
C SER A 112 -15.44 5.85 11.26
N TRP A 113 -14.37 5.20 10.79
CA TRP A 113 -14.33 3.75 10.59
C TRP A 113 -13.10 3.06 11.18
N PHE A 114 -12.11 3.83 11.65
CA PHE A 114 -10.88 3.31 12.24
C PHE A 114 -10.43 4.10 13.45
N SER A 115 -10.15 3.41 14.55
CA SER A 115 -9.56 4.03 15.74
C SER A 115 -8.36 3.22 16.25
N HIS A 116 -7.68 3.81 17.22
CA HIS A 116 -6.61 3.14 17.96
C HIS A 116 -7.10 1.82 18.60
N TYR A 117 -8.38 1.72 18.95
CA TYR A 117 -8.96 0.49 19.51
C TYR A 117 -8.97 -0.65 18.49
N GLU A 118 -9.47 -0.42 17.26
CA GLU A 118 -9.46 -1.43 16.20
C GLU A 118 -8.03 -1.86 15.84
N TYR A 119 -7.09 -0.90 15.84
CA TYR A 119 -5.67 -1.21 15.62
C TYR A 119 -5.15 -2.19 16.68
N ILE A 120 -5.27 -1.85 17.96
CA ILE A 120 -4.76 -2.70 19.06
C ILE A 120 -5.49 -4.05 19.08
N GLN A 121 -6.80 -4.07 18.87
CA GLN A 121 -7.57 -5.30 18.81
C GLN A 121 -7.10 -6.21 17.65
N GLY A 122 -6.85 -5.65 16.46
CA GLY A 122 -6.34 -6.38 15.31
C GLY A 122 -4.96 -7.00 15.55
N ILE A 123 -4.05 -6.22 16.14
CA ILE A 123 -2.71 -6.68 16.50
C ILE A 123 -2.76 -7.80 17.57
N TYR A 124 -3.67 -7.67 18.54
CA TYR A 124 -3.90 -8.70 19.57
C TYR A 124 -4.49 -9.98 18.98
N GLU A 125 -5.48 -9.87 18.09
CA GLU A 125 -6.17 -11.01 17.49
C GLU A 125 -5.24 -11.95 16.71
N ILE A 126 -4.28 -11.39 15.96
CA ILE A 126 -3.33 -12.17 15.16
C ILE A 126 -2.25 -12.83 16.02
N GLY A 127 -1.84 -12.17 17.10
CA GLY A 127 -0.71 -12.61 17.93
C GLY A 127 0.64 -12.38 17.24
N ALA A 128 1.65 -13.15 17.64
CA ALA A 128 3.02 -13.02 17.15
C ALA A 128 3.59 -14.37 16.69
N LEU A 129 4.53 -14.33 15.75
CA LEU A 129 5.34 -15.48 15.38
C LEU A 129 6.38 -15.74 16.48
N THR A 130 6.36 -16.93 17.06
CA THR A 130 7.35 -17.35 18.07
C THR A 130 8.22 -18.43 17.46
N ILE A 131 9.53 -18.18 17.36
CA ILE A 131 10.48 -19.14 16.79
C ILE A 131 11.63 -19.30 17.78
N SER A 132 11.98 -20.54 18.08
CA SER A 132 13.15 -20.90 18.88
C SER A 132 14.27 -21.43 17.97
N CYS A 133 14.93 -20.54 17.23
CA CYS A 133 16.12 -20.87 16.42
C CYS A 133 17.23 -19.84 16.64
N SER A 134 18.46 -20.21 16.29
CA SER A 134 19.65 -19.37 16.52
C SER A 134 19.73 -18.15 15.59
N LYS A 135 19.18 -18.26 14.37
CA LYS A 135 19.18 -17.19 13.37
C LYS A 135 17.88 -17.20 12.58
N ILE A 136 17.20 -16.05 12.56
CA ILE A 136 16.02 -15.78 11.75
C ILE A 136 16.43 -14.81 10.63
N PRO A 137 15.97 -14.99 9.39
CA PRO A 137 16.18 -14.00 8.34
C PRO A 137 15.63 -12.63 8.75
N GLU A 138 16.44 -11.57 8.68
CA GLU A 138 16.02 -10.21 9.06
C GLU A 138 14.75 -9.77 8.33
N ASN A 139 14.64 -10.12 7.04
CA ASN A 139 13.49 -9.79 6.22
C ASN A 139 12.22 -10.51 6.68
N LEU A 140 12.31 -11.69 7.29
CA LEU A 140 11.13 -12.43 7.76
C LEU A 140 10.39 -11.65 8.85
N SER A 141 11.12 -11.05 9.80
CA SER A 141 10.50 -10.23 10.85
C SER A 141 9.79 -9.00 10.29
N LYS A 142 10.39 -8.32 9.29
CA LYS A 142 9.78 -7.17 8.61
C LYS A 142 8.45 -7.54 7.96
N PHE A 143 8.42 -8.62 7.17
CA PHE A 143 7.18 -9.04 6.50
C PHE A 143 6.10 -9.56 7.46
N VAL A 144 6.49 -10.19 8.57
CA VAL A 144 5.52 -10.60 9.60
C VAL A 144 4.89 -9.39 10.28
N ASN A 145 5.69 -8.37 10.62
CA ASN A 145 5.16 -7.13 11.19
C ASN A 145 4.25 -6.41 10.19
N GLU A 146 4.69 -6.27 8.94
CA GLU A 146 3.89 -5.67 7.87
C GLU A 146 2.56 -6.42 7.68
N ALA A 147 2.55 -7.75 7.73
CA ALA A 147 1.31 -8.53 7.64
C ALA A 147 0.36 -8.27 8.81
N ARG A 148 0.90 -8.05 10.02
CA ARG A 148 0.10 -7.70 11.20
C ARG A 148 -0.48 -6.29 11.07
N ASP A 149 0.33 -5.34 10.63
CA ASP A 149 -0.12 -3.97 10.40
C ASP A 149 -1.18 -3.92 9.30
N CYS A 150 -0.96 -4.59 8.16
CA CYS A 150 -1.97 -4.72 7.11
C CYS A 150 -3.27 -5.34 7.64
N TYR A 151 -3.18 -6.36 8.51
CA TYR A 151 -4.37 -6.95 9.12
C TYR A 151 -5.11 -5.95 10.02
N ALA A 152 -4.37 -5.22 10.86
CA ALA A 152 -4.92 -4.20 11.74
C ALA A 152 -5.60 -3.09 10.94
N PHE A 153 -4.98 -2.60 9.87
CA PHE A 153 -5.54 -1.62 8.93
C PHE A 153 -6.56 -2.22 7.93
N GLN A 154 -7.06 -3.43 8.18
CA GLN A 154 -8.10 -4.10 7.39
C GLN A 154 -7.73 -4.34 5.90
N GLN A 155 -6.44 -4.32 5.57
CA GLN A 155 -5.90 -4.60 4.23
C GLN A 155 -5.78 -6.11 3.98
N PHE A 156 -6.89 -6.83 4.04
CA PHE A 156 -6.93 -8.30 4.05
C PHE A 156 -6.35 -8.96 2.79
N ASN A 157 -6.46 -8.30 1.64
CA ASN A 157 -5.81 -8.75 0.40
C ASN A 157 -4.28 -8.70 0.52
N ALA A 158 -3.74 -7.62 1.11
CA ALA A 158 -2.31 -7.48 1.34
C ALA A 158 -1.78 -8.56 2.30
N VAL A 159 -2.54 -8.87 3.38
CA VAL A 159 -2.21 -9.95 4.32
C VAL A 159 -2.00 -11.29 3.59
N PHE A 160 -2.88 -11.63 2.65
CA PHE A 160 -2.77 -12.86 1.86
C PHE A 160 -1.51 -12.90 0.98
N SER A 161 -1.20 -11.79 0.32
CA SER A 161 0.03 -11.65 -0.47
C SER A 161 1.27 -11.79 0.42
N LEU A 162 1.26 -11.16 1.60
CA LEU A 162 2.35 -11.24 2.57
C LEU A 162 2.50 -12.67 3.15
N CYS A 163 1.41 -13.42 3.33
CA CYS A 163 1.50 -14.83 3.72
C CYS A 163 2.31 -15.67 2.71
N ARG A 164 2.14 -15.40 1.41
CA ARG A 164 2.96 -16.05 0.36
C ARG A 164 4.43 -15.67 0.51
N THR A 165 4.72 -14.38 0.67
CA THR A 165 6.08 -13.86 0.81
C THR A 165 6.78 -14.43 2.05
N ILE A 166 6.09 -14.46 3.19
CA ILE A 166 6.56 -15.06 4.46
C ILE A 166 6.89 -16.54 4.27
N LEU A 167 6.00 -17.30 3.62
CA LEU A 167 6.22 -18.71 3.32
C LEU A 167 7.44 -18.90 2.41
N GLU A 168 7.55 -18.10 1.36
CA GLU A 168 8.63 -18.19 0.38
C GLU A 168 10.00 -17.90 1.00
N ILE A 169 10.11 -16.83 1.79
CA ILE A 169 11.34 -16.48 2.52
C ILE A 169 11.74 -17.61 3.45
N SER A 170 10.79 -18.16 4.21
CA SER A 170 11.06 -19.23 5.17
C SER A 170 11.51 -20.53 4.49
N ILE A 171 10.88 -20.90 3.36
CA ILE A 171 11.29 -22.09 2.59
C ILE A 171 12.66 -21.88 1.95
N LYS A 172 12.94 -20.69 1.39
CA LYS A 172 14.24 -20.38 0.80
C LYS A 172 15.36 -20.38 1.84
N ASP A 173 15.12 -19.84 3.02
CA ASP A 173 16.10 -19.83 4.11
C ASP A 173 16.48 -21.25 4.55
N VAL A 174 15.47 -22.09 4.81
CA VAL A 174 15.69 -23.49 5.19
C VAL A 174 16.33 -24.27 4.03
N ALA A 175 15.89 -24.07 2.79
CA ALA A 175 16.49 -24.70 1.62
C ALA A 175 17.97 -24.32 1.43
N THR A 176 18.33 -23.06 1.72
CA THR A 176 19.70 -22.56 1.69
C THR A 176 20.54 -23.19 2.79
N THR A 177 20.02 -23.20 4.04
CA THR A 177 20.65 -23.87 5.19
C THR A 177 20.89 -25.36 4.92
N ARG A 178 19.98 -25.99 4.18
CA ARG A 178 20.06 -27.39 3.76
C ARG A 178 20.85 -27.64 2.47
N LYS A 179 21.45 -26.61 1.87
CA LYS A 179 22.22 -26.71 0.62
C LYS A 179 21.40 -27.31 -0.54
N ILE A 180 20.08 -27.14 -0.51
CA ILE A 180 19.21 -27.36 -1.68
C ILE A 180 19.40 -26.19 -2.65
N LEU A 181 19.40 -24.97 -2.09
CA LEU A 181 19.78 -23.76 -2.80
C LEU A 181 21.23 -23.38 -2.47
N PRO A 182 21.97 -22.76 -3.41
CA PRO A 182 23.24 -22.16 -3.10
C PRO A 182 23.05 -21.03 -2.07
N ALA A 183 23.99 -20.87 -1.15
CA ALA A 183 24.05 -19.68 -0.33
C ALA A 183 24.31 -18.48 -1.24
N ASP A 184 23.51 -17.43 -1.08
CA ASP A 184 23.55 -16.23 -1.90
C ASP A 184 24.85 -15.45 -1.59
N ASN A 185 25.95 -15.86 -2.22
CA ASN A 185 27.19 -15.11 -2.24
C ASN A 185 26.98 -14.01 -3.27
N ARG A 186 26.60 -12.82 -2.78
CA ARG A 186 26.39 -11.62 -3.59
C ARG A 186 27.53 -11.44 -4.58
N ASP A 187 27.27 -11.76 -5.83
CA ASP A 187 27.65 -11.02 -7.04
C ASP A 187 27.33 -11.89 -8.25
N ILE A 188 26.59 -11.30 -9.18
CA ILE A 188 26.29 -11.78 -10.54
C ILE A 188 25.05 -12.69 -10.67
N SER A 189 24.06 -12.07 -11.30
CA SER A 189 22.89 -12.65 -11.96
C SER A 189 23.17 -13.96 -12.71
N TYR A 190 22.75 -15.10 -12.15
CA TYR A 190 22.41 -16.26 -12.97
C TYR A 190 20.98 -16.10 -13.48
N LEU A 191 20.82 -15.25 -14.50
CA LEU A 191 19.64 -15.19 -15.37
C LEU A 191 19.42 -16.50 -16.17
N THR A 192 20.29 -17.50 -16.01
CA THR A 192 20.33 -18.75 -16.80
C THR A 192 19.92 -20.01 -16.03
N SER A 193 19.71 -19.97 -14.71
CA SER A 193 19.02 -21.05 -14.00
C SER A 193 17.79 -20.48 -13.32
N ARG A 194 16.60 -20.76 -13.85
CA ARG A 194 15.34 -20.42 -13.18
C ARG A 194 15.44 -20.93 -11.73
N SER A 195 15.47 -20.00 -10.77
CA SER A 195 15.30 -20.38 -9.36
C SER A 195 14.09 -21.29 -9.29
N PRO A 196 14.18 -22.47 -8.63
CA PRO A 196 13.06 -23.38 -8.57
C PRO A 196 11.84 -22.64 -8.02
N GLU A 197 10.68 -22.87 -8.61
CA GLU A 197 9.45 -22.24 -8.13
C GLU A 197 9.17 -22.72 -6.69
N LEU A 198 8.42 -21.92 -5.92
CA LEU A 198 8.07 -22.28 -4.54
C LEU A 198 7.45 -23.68 -4.44
N TYR A 199 6.70 -24.11 -5.46
CA TYR A 199 6.17 -25.47 -5.55
C TYR A 199 7.28 -26.52 -5.54
N ASP A 200 8.29 -26.36 -6.39
CA ASP A 200 9.41 -27.29 -6.51
C ASP A 200 10.28 -27.28 -5.26
N LEU A 201 10.52 -26.10 -4.66
CA LEU A 201 11.29 -25.99 -3.42
C LEU A 201 10.63 -26.74 -2.26
N ILE A 202 9.32 -26.63 -2.09
CA ILE A 202 8.58 -27.38 -1.07
C ILE A 202 8.75 -28.88 -1.30
N ASN A 203 8.61 -29.35 -2.54
CA ASN A 203 8.75 -30.77 -2.86
C ASN A 203 10.17 -31.26 -2.59
N GLN A 204 11.18 -30.59 -3.14
CA GLN A 204 12.59 -30.93 -2.93
C GLN A 204 12.96 -30.99 -1.45
N LEU A 205 12.52 -30.00 -0.65
CA LEU A 205 12.77 -29.97 0.79
C LEU A 205 12.14 -31.19 1.49
N CYS A 206 10.87 -31.46 1.23
CA CYS A 206 10.15 -32.56 1.87
C CYS A 206 10.56 -33.96 1.36
N ASP A 207 11.01 -34.08 0.11
CA ASP A 207 11.47 -35.35 -0.47
C ASP A 207 12.87 -35.70 0.04
N ARG A 208 13.77 -34.71 0.13
CA ARG A 208 15.15 -34.90 0.56
C ARG A 208 15.28 -35.08 2.08
N TYR A 209 14.36 -34.50 2.85
CA TYR A 209 14.40 -34.55 4.32
C TYR A 209 13.04 -35.00 4.88
N THR A 210 12.99 -36.25 5.33
CA THR A 210 11.78 -36.92 5.83
C THR A 210 11.11 -36.18 6.99
N ILE A 211 11.88 -35.46 7.81
CA ILE A 211 11.36 -34.67 8.93
C ILE A 211 10.35 -33.60 8.48
N PHE A 212 10.51 -33.02 7.29
CA PHE A 212 9.59 -32.01 6.75
C PHE A 212 8.40 -32.60 5.99
N LYS A 213 8.38 -33.92 5.76
CA LYS A 213 7.35 -34.58 4.93
C LYS A 213 5.93 -34.34 5.47
N THR A 214 5.79 -34.27 6.79
CA THR A 214 4.51 -33.99 7.48
C THR A 214 3.97 -32.58 7.20
N LEU A 215 4.83 -31.61 6.84
CA LEU A 215 4.42 -30.24 6.54
C LEU A 215 3.99 -30.03 5.08
N ARG A 216 4.33 -30.96 4.17
CA ARG A 216 4.10 -30.80 2.72
C ARG A 216 2.70 -30.32 2.37
N GLY A 217 1.68 -30.99 2.93
CA GLY A 217 0.27 -30.65 2.66
C GLY A 217 -0.09 -29.24 3.09
N GLN A 218 0.35 -28.84 4.29
CA GLN A 218 0.10 -27.49 4.83
C GLN A 218 0.79 -26.40 4.00
N LEU A 219 2.05 -26.62 3.61
CA LEU A 219 2.83 -25.65 2.81
C LEU A 219 2.21 -25.45 1.42
N HIS A 220 1.83 -26.53 0.73
CA HIS A 220 1.18 -26.44 -0.58
C HIS A 220 -0.22 -25.84 -0.51
N GLU A 221 -0.96 -26.09 0.58
CA GLU A 221 -2.26 -25.48 0.77
C GLU A 221 -2.17 -23.96 0.90
N ILE A 222 -1.25 -23.45 1.73
CA ILE A 222 -1.00 -22.01 1.87
C ILE A 222 -0.63 -21.43 0.50
N ARG A 223 0.40 -21.98 -0.16
CA ARG A 223 0.84 -21.55 -1.50
C ARG A 223 -0.33 -21.45 -2.48
N ARG A 224 -1.14 -22.49 -2.60
CA ARG A 224 -2.25 -22.54 -3.55
C ARG A 224 -3.32 -21.48 -3.24
N LYS A 225 -3.70 -21.33 -1.97
CA LYS A 225 -4.73 -20.37 -1.53
C LYS A 225 -4.27 -18.92 -1.67
N THR A 226 -2.98 -18.64 -1.45
CA THR A 226 -2.43 -17.29 -1.62
C THR A 226 -2.16 -16.94 -3.08
N ASN A 227 -1.86 -17.93 -3.94
CA ASN A 227 -1.64 -17.69 -5.37
C ASN A 227 -2.88 -17.22 -6.11
N SER A 228 -4.08 -17.72 -5.75
CA SER A 228 -5.31 -17.34 -6.46
C SER A 228 -5.66 -15.86 -6.31
N LEU A 229 -5.25 -15.21 -5.20
CA LEU A 229 -5.51 -13.80 -4.95
C LEU A 229 -4.70 -12.88 -5.88
N ILE A 230 -3.46 -13.27 -6.18
CA ILE A 230 -2.53 -12.45 -6.97
C ILE A 230 -3.05 -12.24 -8.41
N HIS A 231 -3.97 -13.09 -8.86
CA HIS A 231 -4.63 -12.97 -10.16
C HIS A 231 -5.93 -12.13 -10.13
N GLY A 232 -6.21 -11.43 -9.03
CA GLY A 232 -7.26 -10.41 -8.95
C GLY A 232 -8.71 -10.91 -9.01
N SER A 233 -8.94 -12.22 -8.85
CA SER A 233 -10.25 -12.84 -9.09
C SER A 233 -11.21 -12.80 -7.89
N ARG A 234 -10.78 -12.34 -6.72
CA ARG A 234 -11.61 -12.27 -5.51
C ARG A 234 -11.09 -11.28 -4.47
N SER A 235 -11.98 -10.81 -3.59
CA SER A 235 -11.63 -10.10 -2.36
C SER A 235 -11.60 -11.04 -1.15
N VAL A 236 -10.76 -10.73 -0.16
CA VAL A 236 -10.60 -11.50 1.07
C VAL A 236 -11.31 -10.83 2.23
N LYS A 237 -12.01 -11.63 3.04
CA LYS A 237 -12.67 -11.16 4.28
C LYS A 237 -11.75 -11.27 5.49
N LYS A 238 -12.03 -10.48 6.54
CA LYS A 238 -11.29 -10.46 7.81
C LYS A 238 -10.97 -11.84 8.36
N GLN A 239 -11.97 -12.70 8.50
CA GLN A 239 -11.80 -14.04 9.07
C GLN A 239 -10.85 -14.89 8.22
N GLU A 240 -11.00 -14.85 6.90
CA GLU A 240 -10.16 -15.61 5.99
C GLU A 240 -8.69 -15.15 6.06
N ALA A 241 -8.45 -13.84 6.15
CA ALA A 241 -7.10 -13.28 6.34
C ALA A 241 -6.48 -13.70 7.68
N SER A 242 -7.27 -13.65 8.77
CA SER A 242 -6.84 -14.07 10.11
C SER A 242 -6.43 -15.54 10.12
N GLU A 243 -7.27 -16.41 9.57
CA GLU A 243 -7.02 -17.85 9.47
C GLU A 243 -5.79 -18.15 8.59
N MET A 244 -5.67 -17.49 7.44
CA MET A 244 -4.52 -17.69 6.54
C MET A 244 -3.21 -17.24 7.19
N LEU A 245 -3.21 -16.08 7.85
CA LEU A 245 -2.02 -15.56 8.53
C LEU A 245 -1.61 -16.49 9.67
N LYS A 246 -2.54 -16.85 10.57
CA LYS A 246 -2.27 -17.81 11.68
C LYS A 246 -1.76 -19.15 11.16
N LYS A 247 -2.37 -19.68 10.09
CA LYS A 247 -1.95 -20.94 9.46
C LYS A 247 -0.54 -20.84 8.88
N THR A 248 -0.20 -19.71 8.28
CA THR A 248 1.13 -19.45 7.72
C THR A 248 2.17 -19.32 8.83
N LEU A 249 1.90 -18.51 9.86
CA LEU A 249 2.78 -18.37 11.02
C LEU A 249 3.03 -19.71 11.70
N LEU A 250 1.99 -20.54 11.90
CA LEU A 250 2.14 -21.87 12.47
C LEU A 250 2.95 -22.82 11.57
N ALA A 251 2.79 -22.74 10.24
CA ALA A 251 3.58 -23.54 9.31
C ALA A 251 5.06 -23.16 9.38
N VAL A 252 5.35 -21.85 9.40
CA VAL A 252 6.70 -21.30 9.52
C VAL A 252 7.33 -21.66 10.87
N HIS A 253 6.60 -21.50 11.97
CA HIS A 253 7.01 -21.95 13.30
C HIS A 253 7.45 -23.41 13.25
N ARG A 254 6.57 -24.32 12.81
CA ARG A 254 6.87 -25.75 12.73
C ARG A 254 8.05 -26.06 11.84
N LEU A 255 8.19 -25.33 10.73
CA LEU A 255 9.32 -25.48 9.82
C LEU A 255 10.65 -25.21 10.55
N TYR A 256 10.76 -24.09 11.28
CA TYR A 256 11.96 -23.73 12.02
C TYR A 256 12.20 -24.58 13.28
N GLU A 257 11.15 -25.07 13.95
CA GLU A 257 11.30 -26.02 15.06
C GLU A 257 11.94 -27.34 14.60
N LEU A 258 11.47 -27.87 13.47
CA LEU A 258 12.03 -29.09 12.90
C LEU A 258 13.47 -28.87 12.40
N GLU A 259 13.76 -27.69 11.87
CA GLU A 259 15.13 -27.29 11.51
C GLU A 259 16.06 -27.30 12.74
N SER A 260 15.61 -26.70 13.84
CA SER A 260 16.39 -26.51 15.07
C SER A 260 16.61 -27.82 15.84
N LYS A 261 15.59 -28.68 15.96
CA LYS A 261 15.70 -29.99 16.63
C LYS A 261 16.85 -30.84 16.09
N ARG A 262 17.17 -30.70 14.81
CA ARG A 262 18.28 -31.43 14.17
C ARG A 262 19.65 -30.82 14.47
N GLN A 263 19.75 -29.50 14.55
CA GLN A 263 21.04 -28.85 14.84
C GLN A 263 21.53 -29.19 16.26
N GLY A 264 20.61 -29.49 17.19
CA GLY A 264 20.94 -29.99 18.53
C GLY A 264 21.17 -31.50 18.64
N THR A 265 21.09 -32.28 17.55
CA THR A 265 21.36 -33.74 17.55
C THR A 265 22.70 -34.12 16.90
N THR A 266 23.52 -33.13 16.55
CA THR A 266 24.92 -33.26 16.11
C THR A 266 25.83 -32.69 17.18
#